data_AF-A0A139P9Z2-F1
#
_entry.id   AF-A0A139P9Z2-F1
#
_cell.length_a   1.000
_cell.length_b   1.000
_cell.length_c   1.000
_cell.angle_alpha   90.00
_cell.angle_beta   90.00
_cell.angle_gamma   90.00
#
_symmetry.space_group_name_H-M   'P 1'
#
loop_
_entity.id
_entity.type
_entity.pdbx_description
1 polymer ?
#
loop_
_entity_poly.entity_id
_entity_poly.type
_entity_poly.pdbx_seq_one_letter_code
_entity_poly.pdbx_strand_id
1 'polypeptide(L)'
;MKKKPIYLYILLGLSTLVTLLGIWGRFFNQYTVIDYTQAGYSAALSDQLNEYSKKSYELSHNGISILLFFLSAAVLIAAIVVLLRKNVQLANIIYIFYVLLAIIGLVYNYVSASPLFNLFTDEATRKGMRSSSLLGVAVFVGLNLVFLGLTVFKLLKLQKELEKEEIQAVQ
;
A
#
# COMPACT_ATOMS: atom_id res chain seq x y z
N MET A 1 -13.20 -31.80 6.56
CA MET A 1 -13.09 -30.58 7.40
C MET A 1 -12.70 -29.39 6.52
N LYS A 2 -13.55 -28.36 6.39
CA LYS A 2 -13.20 -27.13 5.63
C LYS A 2 -11.98 -26.47 6.27
N LYS A 3 -10.86 -26.39 5.54
CA LYS A 3 -9.63 -25.77 6.05
C LYS A 3 -9.88 -24.29 6.32
N LYS A 4 -9.56 -23.82 7.53
CA LYS A 4 -9.67 -22.40 7.87
C LYS A 4 -8.78 -21.58 6.91
N PRO A 5 -9.24 -20.42 6.40
CA PRO A 5 -8.48 -19.60 5.48
C PRO A 5 -7.39 -18.79 6.21
N ILE A 6 -6.47 -19.48 6.91
CA ILE A 6 -5.44 -18.87 7.76
C ILE A 6 -4.60 -17.84 6.98
N TYR A 7 -4.28 -18.13 5.72
CA TYR A 7 -3.56 -17.19 4.86
C TYR A 7 -4.26 -15.83 4.75
N LEU A 8 -5.59 -15.82 4.56
CA LEU A 8 -6.32 -14.58 4.33
C LEU A 8 -6.40 -13.74 5.62
N TYR A 9 -6.48 -14.39 6.79
CA TYR A 9 -6.36 -13.67 8.07
C TYR A 9 -5.00 -13.00 8.23
N ILE A 10 -3.90 -13.67 7.86
CA ILE A 10 -2.55 -13.10 7.92
C ILE A 10 -2.43 -11.92 6.97
N LEU A 11 -2.86 -12.09 5.72
CA LEU A 11 -2.81 -11.06 4.68
C LEU A 11 -3.62 -9.81 5.06
N LEU A 12 -4.85 -10.00 5.54
CA LEU A 12 -5.70 -8.91 6.03
C LEU A 12 -5.10 -8.26 7.28
N GLY A 13 -4.52 -9.03 8.20
CA GLY A 13 -3.86 -8.51 9.40
C GLY A 13 -2.68 -7.60 9.05
N LEU A 14 -1.77 -8.07 8.18
CA LEU A 14 -0.63 -7.27 7.72
C LEU A 14 -1.08 -6.00 6.98
N SER A 15 -2.07 -6.14 6.09
CA SER A 15 -2.68 -5.00 5.40
C SER A 15 -3.28 -3.99 6.36
N THR A 16 -3.98 -4.46 7.39
CA THR A 16 -4.58 -3.61 8.41
C THR A 16 -3.51 -2.85 9.19
N LEU A 17 -2.40 -3.49 9.56
CA LEU A 17 -1.29 -2.81 10.22
C LEU A 17 -0.74 -1.66 9.37
N VAL A 18 -0.51 -1.90 8.08
CA VAL A 18 -0.05 -0.85 7.15
C VAL A 18 -1.08 0.26 7.01
N THR A 19 -2.37 -0.07 6.89
CA THR A 19 -3.45 0.93 6.84
C THR A 19 -3.50 1.76 8.11
N LEU A 20 -3.35 1.17 9.29
CA LEU A 20 -3.32 1.91 10.56
C LEU A 20 -2.14 2.88 10.64
N LEU A 21 -0.95 2.47 10.20
CA LEU A 21 0.20 3.37 10.08
C LEU A 21 -0.07 4.51 9.09
N GLY A 22 -0.74 4.22 7.98
CA GLY A 22 -1.15 5.22 6.99
C GLY A 22 -2.22 6.19 7.49
N ILE A 23 -3.13 5.75 8.36
CA ILE A 23 -4.10 6.60 9.06
C ILE A 23 -3.34 7.49 10.03
N TRP A 24 -2.44 6.91 10.83
CA TRP A 24 -1.66 7.67 11.80
C TRP A 24 -0.91 8.82 11.12
N GLY A 25 -0.20 8.52 10.03
CA GLY A 25 0.55 9.50 9.27
C GLY A 25 -0.27 10.59 8.58
N ARG A 26 -1.60 10.43 8.47
CA ARG A 26 -2.49 11.43 7.86
C ARG A 26 -3.18 12.33 8.87
N PHE A 27 -3.48 11.81 10.06
CA PHE A 27 -4.18 12.57 11.10
C PHE A 27 -3.25 13.23 12.10
N PHE A 28 -2.10 12.60 12.39
CA PHE A 28 -1.22 13.05 13.48
C PHE A 28 0.09 13.65 13.00
N ASN A 29 0.52 13.38 11.76
CA ASN A 29 1.73 14.02 11.26
C ASN A 29 1.44 15.46 10.80
N GLN A 30 2.34 16.35 11.19
CA GLN A 30 2.39 17.72 10.71
C GLN A 30 3.74 17.95 10.02
N TYR A 31 3.74 18.76 8.97
CA TYR A 31 5.00 19.22 8.42
C TYR A 31 5.72 20.11 9.44
N THR A 32 7.00 19.81 9.66
CA THR A 32 7.89 20.59 10.51
C THR A 32 9.21 20.80 9.78
N VAL A 33 9.81 21.98 9.96
CA VAL A 33 11.13 22.29 9.42
C VAL A 33 12.18 21.62 10.30
N ILE A 34 13.12 20.91 9.68
CA ILE A 34 14.23 20.24 10.35
C ILE A 34 15.53 20.95 9.97
N ASP A 35 16.36 21.27 10.96
CA ASP A 35 17.70 21.78 10.72
C ASP A 35 18.68 20.64 10.43
N TYR A 36 18.83 20.32 9.15
CA TYR A 36 19.71 19.26 8.69
C TYR A 36 21.21 19.63 8.79
N THR A 37 21.55 20.88 9.09
CA THR A 37 22.96 21.27 9.25
C THR A 37 23.60 20.61 10.46
N GLN A 38 22.81 20.27 11.49
CA GLN A 38 23.24 19.50 12.66
C GLN A 38 23.64 18.06 12.30
N ALA A 39 23.17 17.55 11.17
CA ALA A 39 23.56 16.26 10.61
C ALA A 39 24.70 16.35 9.58
N GLY A 40 25.32 17.54 9.44
CA GLY A 40 26.46 17.77 8.55
C GLY A 40 26.10 18.12 7.11
N TYR A 41 24.82 18.38 6.81
CA TYR A 41 24.40 18.85 5.49
C TYR A 41 24.68 20.35 5.30
N SER A 42 24.86 20.79 4.05
CA SER A 42 24.97 22.22 3.74
C SER A 42 23.63 22.93 3.98
N ALA A 43 23.67 24.24 4.25
CA ALA A 43 22.45 25.04 4.41
C ALA A 43 21.53 24.93 3.18
N ALA A 44 22.08 25.00 1.97
CA ALA A 44 21.33 24.85 0.73
C ALA A 44 20.65 23.47 0.61
N LEU A 45 21.33 22.39 1.01
CA LEU A 45 20.74 21.05 0.99
C LEU A 45 19.68 20.89 2.10
N SER A 46 19.89 21.51 3.27
CA SER A 46 18.88 21.57 4.33
C SER A 46 17.58 22.21 3.85
N ASP A 47 17.68 23.34 3.14
CA ASP A 47 16.52 24.03 2.56
C ASP A 47 15.81 23.17 1.50
N GLN A 48 16.56 22.53 0.61
CA GLN A 48 16.01 21.63 -0.42
C GLN A 48 15.29 20.41 0.19
N LEU A 49 15.83 19.81 1.26
CA LEU A 49 15.19 18.70 1.97
C LEU A 49 13.89 19.12 2.65
N ASN A 50 13.88 20.31 3.26
CA ASN A 50 12.66 20.87 3.86
C ASN A 50 11.60 21.18 2.79
N GLU A 51 11.98 21.78 1.66
CA GLU A 51 11.05 22.04 0.56
C GLU A 51 10.48 20.75 -0.04
N TYR A 52 11.35 19.75 -0.27
CA TYR A 52 10.92 18.42 -0.71
C TYR A 52 9.94 17.79 0.28
N SER A 53 10.23 17.86 1.59
CA SER A 53 9.40 17.28 2.64
C SER A 53 8.04 17.98 2.73
N LYS A 54 8.02 19.31 2.60
CA LYS A 54 6.78 20.11 2.56
C LYS A 54 5.89 19.71 1.39
N LYS A 55 6.45 19.68 0.16
CA LYS A 55 5.68 19.32 -1.03
C LYS A 55 5.24 17.85 -1.03
N SER A 56 6.08 16.96 -0.50
CA SER A 56 5.70 15.55 -0.31
C SER A 56 4.56 15.40 0.70
N TYR A 57 4.58 16.18 1.79
CA TYR A 57 3.50 16.24 2.76
C TYR A 57 2.20 16.72 2.10
N GLU A 58 2.22 17.86 1.40
CA GLU A 58 1.08 18.40 0.66
C GLU A 58 0.51 17.39 -0.34
N LEU A 59 1.38 16.68 -1.07
CA LEU A 59 0.97 15.66 -2.04
C LEU A 59 0.25 14.49 -1.36
N SER A 60 0.78 13.99 -0.25
CA SER A 60 0.17 12.89 0.51
C SER A 60 -1.17 13.26 1.16
N HIS A 61 -1.42 14.57 1.35
CA HIS A 61 -2.65 15.13 1.92
C HIS A 61 -3.56 15.78 0.88
N ASN A 62 -3.24 15.66 -0.41
CA ASN A 62 -4.13 16.17 -1.45
C ASN A 62 -5.40 15.30 -1.58
N GLY A 63 -6.43 15.83 -2.25
CA GLY A 63 -7.72 15.14 -2.36
C GLY A 63 -7.65 13.77 -3.02
N ILE A 64 -6.78 13.57 -4.02
CA ILE A 64 -6.65 12.29 -4.74
C ILE A 64 -5.93 11.25 -3.87
N SER A 65 -4.83 11.62 -3.23
CA SER A 65 -4.08 10.77 -2.29
C SER A 65 -4.95 10.34 -1.10
N ILE A 66 -5.74 11.27 -0.56
CA ILE A 66 -6.71 11.01 0.51
C ILE A 66 -7.79 10.04 -0.01
N LEU A 67 -8.38 10.32 -1.17
CA LEU A 67 -9.43 9.50 -1.76
C LEU A 67 -8.95 8.06 -2.01
N LEU A 68 -7.82 7.87 -2.68
CA LEU A 68 -7.26 6.56 -2.97
C LEU A 68 -6.97 5.77 -1.70
N PHE A 69 -6.44 6.44 -0.69
CA PHE A 69 -6.14 5.82 0.60
C PHE A 69 -7.41 5.33 1.31
N PHE A 70 -8.40 6.21 1.49
CA PHE A 70 -9.63 5.85 2.20
C PHE A 70 -10.51 4.89 1.41
N LEU A 71 -10.50 4.96 0.08
CA LEU A 71 -11.15 3.97 -0.77
C LEU A 71 -10.52 2.58 -0.58
N SER A 72 -9.18 2.50 -0.62
CA SER A 72 -8.46 1.25 -0.34
C SER A 72 -8.77 0.72 1.06
N ALA A 73 -8.75 1.58 2.09
CA ALA A 73 -9.09 1.21 3.47
C ALA A 73 -10.54 0.70 3.60
N ALA A 74 -11.51 1.31 2.91
CA ALA A 74 -12.89 0.86 2.91
C ALA A 74 -13.04 -0.54 2.28
N VAL A 75 -12.35 -0.80 1.16
CA VAL A 75 -12.34 -2.13 0.53
C VAL A 75 -11.68 -3.18 1.43
N LEU A 76 -10.61 -2.81 2.16
CA LEU A 76 -10.00 -3.69 3.16
C LEU A 76 -10.99 -4.06 4.27
N ILE A 77 -11.70 -3.07 4.82
CA ILE A 77 -12.73 -3.30 5.85
C ILE A 77 -13.82 -4.21 5.32
N ALA A 78 -14.28 -4.00 4.08
CA ALA A 78 -15.28 -4.87 3.45
C ALA A 78 -14.79 -6.32 3.36
N ALA A 79 -13.53 -6.55 2.97
CA ALA A 79 -12.94 -7.90 2.94
C ALA A 79 -12.92 -8.56 4.33
N ILE A 80 -12.57 -7.81 5.37
CA ILE A 80 -12.56 -8.28 6.77
C ILE A 80 -13.98 -8.67 7.21
N VAL A 81 -14.96 -7.77 7.03
CA VAL A 81 -16.36 -8.02 7.43
C VAL A 81 -16.92 -9.26 6.73
N VAL A 82 -16.66 -9.41 5.44
CA VAL A 82 -17.11 -10.56 4.65
C VAL A 82 -16.45 -11.86 5.11
N LEU A 83 -15.15 -11.82 5.47
CA LEU A 83 -14.46 -12.96 6.05
C LEU A 83 -15.02 -13.35 7.42
N LEU A 84 -15.36 -12.38 8.27
CA LEU A 84 -15.99 -12.62 9.57
C LEU A 84 -17.37 -13.28 9.42
N ARG A 85 -18.13 -12.90 8.39
CA ARG A 85 -19.37 -13.56 7.94
C ARG A 85 -19.16 -14.94 7.30
N LYS A 86 -17.93 -15.44 7.29
CA LYS A 86 -17.53 -16.77 6.77
C LYS A 86 -17.69 -16.95 5.26
N ASN A 87 -17.92 -15.88 4.49
CA ASN A 87 -17.91 -15.96 3.03
C ASN A 87 -16.47 -15.81 2.50
N VAL A 88 -15.72 -16.90 2.54
CA VAL A 88 -14.29 -16.93 2.18
C VAL A 88 -14.06 -16.59 0.71
N GLN A 89 -14.93 -17.04 -0.19
CA GLN A 89 -14.78 -16.81 -1.62
C GLN A 89 -14.91 -15.31 -1.95
N LEU A 90 -15.97 -14.67 -1.45
CA LEU A 90 -16.17 -13.23 -1.67
C LEU A 90 -15.08 -12.40 -0.97
N ALA A 91 -14.63 -12.81 0.22
CA ALA A 91 -13.55 -12.12 0.92
C ALA A 91 -12.24 -12.11 0.10
N ASN A 92 -11.90 -13.21 -0.57
CA ASN A 92 -10.74 -13.27 -1.47
C ASN A 92 -10.89 -12.30 -2.66
N ILE A 93 -12.07 -12.28 -3.28
CA ILE A 93 -12.34 -11.40 -4.43
C ILE A 93 -12.20 -9.93 -4.02
N ILE A 94 -12.82 -9.53 -2.90
CA ILE A 94 -12.70 -8.15 -2.39
C ILE A 94 -11.25 -7.83 -2.01
N TYR A 95 -10.53 -8.79 -1.40
CA TYR A 95 -9.12 -8.60 -1.08
C TYR A 95 -8.24 -8.40 -2.33
N ILE A 96 -8.54 -9.07 -3.44
CA ILE A 96 -7.87 -8.82 -4.73
C ILE A 96 -8.08 -7.36 -5.16
N PHE A 97 -9.32 -6.84 -5.09
CA PHE A 97 -9.59 -5.43 -5.40
C PHE A 97 -8.82 -4.47 -4.49
N TYR A 98 -8.75 -4.78 -3.19
CA TYR A 98 -7.93 -4.01 -2.24
C TYR A 98 -6.46 -3.96 -2.68
N VAL A 99 -5.86 -5.12 -3.00
CA VAL A 99 -4.44 -5.20 -3.40
C VAL A 99 -4.19 -4.41 -4.69
N LEU A 100 -5.10 -4.49 -5.67
CA LEU A 100 -4.99 -3.70 -6.90
C LEU A 100 -5.06 -2.20 -6.63
N LEU A 101 -5.99 -1.75 -5.78
CA LEU A 101 -6.07 -0.35 -5.37
C LEU A 101 -4.82 0.10 -4.61
N ALA A 102 -4.25 -0.75 -3.75
CA ALA A 102 -3.02 -0.46 -3.04
C ALA A 102 -1.84 -0.23 -4.01
N ILE A 103 -1.71 -1.09 -5.04
CA ILE A 103 -0.70 -0.91 -6.10
C ILE A 103 -0.93 0.39 -6.86
N ILE A 104 -2.16 0.70 -7.25
CA ILE A 104 -2.51 1.97 -7.92
C ILE A 104 -2.10 3.15 -7.04
N GLY A 105 -2.41 3.11 -5.75
CA GLY A 105 -2.02 4.14 -4.79
C GLY A 105 -0.51 4.32 -4.68
N LEU A 106 0.27 3.23 -4.62
CA LEU A 106 1.74 3.28 -4.58
C LEU A 106 2.32 3.95 -5.84
N VAL A 107 1.84 3.53 -7.02
CA VAL A 107 2.29 4.08 -8.30
C VAL A 107 1.90 5.55 -8.44
N TYR A 108 0.67 5.91 -8.09
CA TYR A 108 0.19 7.29 -8.10
C TYR A 108 1.10 8.19 -7.25
N ASN A 109 1.35 7.82 -6.00
CA ASN A 109 2.20 8.62 -5.11
C ASN A 109 3.62 8.80 -5.67
N TYR A 110 4.23 7.75 -6.21
CA TYR A 110 5.55 7.86 -6.82
C TYR A 110 5.56 8.79 -8.04
N VAL A 111 4.62 8.60 -8.96
CA VAL A 111 4.55 9.40 -10.18
C VAL A 111 4.32 10.87 -9.84
N SER A 112 3.42 11.17 -8.90
CA SER A 112 3.14 12.53 -8.47
C SER A 112 4.29 13.17 -7.69
N ALA A 113 5.09 12.39 -6.94
CA ALA A 113 6.28 12.90 -6.25
C ALA A 113 7.49 13.04 -7.19
N SER A 114 7.50 12.35 -8.33
CA SER A 114 8.67 12.30 -9.22
C SER A 114 9.21 13.65 -9.70
N PRO A 115 8.40 14.70 -9.96
CA PRO A 115 8.93 16.02 -10.31
C PRO A 115 9.67 16.70 -9.15
N LEU A 116 9.37 16.34 -7.89
CA LEU A 116 9.98 16.94 -6.71
C LEU A 116 11.48 16.63 -6.60
N PHE A 117 11.98 15.59 -7.27
CA PHE A 117 13.41 15.31 -7.30
C PHE A 117 14.21 16.41 -8.00
N ASN A 118 13.57 17.23 -8.84
CA ASN A 118 14.23 18.36 -9.50
C ASN A 118 14.51 19.55 -8.56
N LEU A 119 14.00 19.51 -7.32
CA LEU A 119 14.36 20.48 -6.28
C LEU A 119 15.83 20.34 -5.85
N PHE A 120 16.42 19.15 -6.02
CA PHE A 120 17.81 18.90 -5.71
C PHE A 120 18.70 19.36 -6.87
N THR A 121 19.53 20.36 -6.58
CA THR A 121 20.45 20.96 -7.56
C THR A 121 21.62 20.03 -7.87
N ASP A 122 22.15 19.38 -6.84
CA ASP A 122 23.22 18.39 -6.96
C ASP A 122 22.73 17.10 -7.63
N GLU A 123 23.46 16.64 -8.64
CA GLU A 123 23.05 15.48 -9.45
C GLU A 123 23.10 14.18 -8.64
N ALA A 124 24.11 14.01 -7.79
CA ALA A 124 24.26 12.80 -6.98
C ALA A 124 23.11 12.68 -5.97
N THR A 125 22.76 13.78 -5.30
CA THR A 125 21.62 13.88 -4.37
C THR A 125 20.31 13.60 -5.09
N ARG A 126 20.06 14.26 -6.24
CA ARG A 126 18.85 14.03 -7.05
C ARG A 126 18.71 12.57 -7.46
N LYS A 127 19.78 11.95 -7.96
CA LYS A 127 19.79 10.52 -8.34
C LYS A 127 19.55 9.63 -7.12
N GLY A 128 20.18 9.93 -5.98
CA GLY A 128 19.99 9.19 -4.74
C GLY A 128 18.54 9.19 -4.24
N MET A 129 17.91 10.37 -4.22
CA MET A 129 16.51 10.53 -3.82
C MET A 129 15.55 9.79 -4.78
N ARG A 130 15.80 9.89 -6.09
CA ARG A 130 15.00 9.17 -7.09
C ARG A 130 15.11 7.65 -6.94
N SER A 131 16.33 7.14 -6.82
CA SER A 131 16.60 5.70 -6.73
C SER A 131 16.07 5.09 -5.43
N SER A 132 16.23 5.78 -4.30
CA SER A 132 15.69 5.31 -3.01
C SER A 132 14.17 5.28 -3.00
N SER A 133 13.52 6.31 -3.56
CA SER A 133 12.06 6.36 -3.72
C SER A 133 11.57 5.23 -4.63
N LEU A 134 12.21 5.03 -5.78
CA LEU A 134 11.86 3.96 -6.72
C LEU A 134 12.04 2.58 -6.07
N LEU A 135 13.13 2.35 -5.33
CA LEU A 135 13.37 1.09 -4.63
C LEU A 135 12.28 0.83 -3.58
N GLY A 136 11.91 1.84 -2.79
CA GLY A 136 10.83 1.71 -1.82
C GLY A 136 9.52 1.29 -2.49
N VAL A 137 9.15 1.97 -3.57
CA VAL A 137 7.92 1.66 -4.33
C VAL A 137 7.99 0.25 -4.93
N ALA A 138 9.12 -0.13 -5.51
CA ALA A 138 9.33 -1.46 -6.09
C ALA A 138 9.16 -2.58 -5.05
N VAL A 139 9.69 -2.39 -3.84
CA VAL A 139 9.53 -3.35 -2.73
C VAL A 139 8.06 -3.51 -2.36
N PHE A 140 7.33 -2.42 -2.14
CA PHE A 140 5.92 -2.50 -1.74
C PHE A 140 5.01 -3.00 -2.86
N VAL A 141 5.28 -2.66 -4.11
CA VAL A 141 4.57 -3.23 -5.26
C VAL A 141 4.85 -4.73 -5.37
N GLY A 142 6.11 -5.15 -5.26
CA GLY A 142 6.50 -6.56 -5.26
C GLY A 142 5.81 -7.36 -4.17
N LEU A 143 5.75 -6.83 -2.94
CA LEU A 143 5.03 -7.44 -1.82
C LEU A 143 3.53 -7.60 -2.12
N ASN A 144 2.89 -6.57 -2.68
CA ASN A 144 1.49 -6.63 -3.07
C ASN A 144 1.25 -7.66 -4.20
N LEU A 145 2.17 -7.80 -5.15
CA LEU A 145 2.08 -8.84 -6.18
C LEU A 145 2.19 -10.25 -5.59
N VAL A 146 3.02 -10.45 -4.56
CA VAL A 146 3.06 -11.72 -3.81
C VAL A 146 1.72 -11.99 -3.13
N PHE A 147 1.12 -10.98 -2.48
CA PHE A 147 -0.20 -11.12 -1.85
C PHE A 147 -1.29 -11.44 -2.87
N LEU A 148 -1.26 -10.78 -4.02
CA LEU A 148 -2.18 -11.02 -5.14
C LEU A 148 -2.04 -12.46 -5.63
N GLY A 149 -0.82 -12.90 -5.94
CA GLY A 149 -0.55 -14.26 -6.41
C GLY A 149 -1.01 -15.33 -5.42
N LEU A 150 -0.72 -15.15 -4.14
CA LEU A 150 -1.16 -16.08 -3.09
C LEU A 150 -2.70 -16.15 -3.01
N THR A 151 -3.36 -15.00 -3.03
CA THR A 151 -4.82 -14.90 -2.92
C THR A 151 -5.51 -15.54 -4.12
N VAL A 152 -5.07 -15.22 -5.34
CA VAL A 152 -5.60 -15.82 -6.58
C VAL A 152 -5.40 -17.33 -6.58
N PHE A 153 -4.19 -17.81 -6.25
CA PHE A 153 -3.91 -19.25 -6.20
C PHE A 153 -4.84 -19.98 -5.21
N LYS A 154 -5.03 -19.40 -4.02
CA LYS A 154 -5.91 -20.00 -2.99
C LYS A 154 -7.39 -19.93 -3.37
N LEU A 155 -7.84 -18.86 -4.03
CA LEU A 155 -9.20 -18.74 -4.54
C LEU A 155 -9.50 -19.79 -5.60
N LEU A 156 -8.60 -19.96 -6.58
CA LEU A 156 -8.75 -20.99 -7.62
C LEU A 156 -8.80 -22.40 -7.03
N LYS A 157 -7.98 -22.67 -6.02
CA LYS A 157 -8.02 -23.96 -5.31
C LYS A 157 -9.34 -24.16 -4.57
N LEU A 158 -9.85 -23.12 -3.91
CA LEU A 158 -11.13 -23.18 -3.19
C LEU A 158 -12.29 -23.46 -4.17
N GLN A 159 -12.34 -22.80 -5.32
CA GLN A 159 -13.36 -23.03 -6.35
C GLN A 159 -13.36 -24.48 -6.83
N LYS A 160 -12.18 -25.03 -7.14
CA LYS A 160 -12.03 -26.44 -7.55
C LYS A 160 -12.45 -27.45 -6.47
N GLU A 161 -12.28 -27.11 -5.20
CA GLU A 161 -12.73 -27.96 -4.08
C GLU A 161 -14.27 -27.93 -3.96
N LEU A 162 -14.89 -26.75 -4.10
CA LEU A 162 -16.35 -26.57 -4.08
C LEU A 162 -17.03 -27.29 -5.26
N GLU A 163 -16.51 -27.14 -6.47
CA GLU A 163 -17.03 -27.83 -7.67
C GLU A 163 -17.03 -29.36 -7.50
N LYS A 164 -15.99 -29.92 -6.88
CA LYS A 164 -15.92 -31.36 -6.60
C LYS A 164 -16.93 -31.82 -5.57
N GLU A 165 -17.14 -31.03 -4.50
CA GLU A 165 -18.14 -31.32 -3.48
C GLU A 165 -19.56 -31.28 -4.08
N GLU A 166 -19.85 -30.33 -4.97
CA GLU A 166 -21.13 -30.25 -5.68
C GLU A 166 -21.38 -31.46 -6.59
N ILE A 167 -20.39 -31.88 -7.37
CA ILE A 167 -20.51 -33.06 -8.24
C ILE A 167 -20.78 -34.33 -7.42
N GLN A 168 -20.11 -34.50 -6.28
CA GLN A 168 -20.29 -35.67 -5.40
C GLN A 168 -21.64 -35.66 -4.67
N ALA A 169 -22.24 -34.49 -4.43
CA ALA A 169 -23.54 -34.38 -3.77
C ALA A 169 -24.73 -34.70 -4.70
N VAL A 170 -24.50 -34.75 -6.02
CA VAL A 170 -25.52 -35.01 -7.06
C VAL A 170 -25.43 -36.46 -7.60
N GLN A 171 -24.42 -37.22 -7.17
CA GLN A 171 -24.23 -38.65 -7.49
C GLN A 171 -24.74 -39.55 -6.35
#